data_AF-A0AAD8JFD8-F1
#
_entry.id   AF-A0AAD8JFD8-F1
#
_cell.length_a   1.000
_cell.length_b   1.000
_cell.length_c   1.000
_cell.angle_alpha   90.00
_cell.angle_beta   90.00
_cell.angle_gamma   90.00
#
_symmetry.space_group_name_H-M   'P 1'
#
loop_
_entity.id
_entity.type
_entity.pdbx_description
1 polymer ?
#
loop_
_entity_poly.entity_id
_entity_poly.type
_entity_poly.pdbx_seq_one_letter_code
_entity_poly.pdbx_strand_id
1 'polypeptide(L)'
;MVWPAEFTGRHVGNGPKGYSICCTKGKVQLPLLQETPPELLGILTYNERQSRVFFNKSHVYNNIFAFCSFGGTIDDSVNKGKGPYVFRVSGQTYHNFGSLMPPDGCFPKFAQLYMYDGQEATDHQVTFPRNRDDVDPSIVETLQNMLECDNCLVGIFKQVRLRFNDAE
;
A
#
# COMPACT_ATOMS: atom_id res chain seq x y z
N MET A 1 0.46 24.44 -4.46
CA MET A 1 1.05 25.27 -5.52
C MET A 1 0.01 25.47 -6.60
N VAL A 2 -0.27 26.71 -7.01
CA VAL A 2 -1.24 27.02 -8.08
C VAL A 2 -0.44 27.69 -9.20
N TRP A 3 -0.62 27.23 -10.44
CA TRP A 3 0.21 27.69 -11.55
C TRP A 3 -0.30 29.05 -12.08
N PRO A 4 0.59 29.95 -12.56
CA PRO A 4 0.16 31.25 -13.10
C PRO A 4 -0.86 31.16 -14.25
N ALA A 5 -0.85 30.06 -15.01
CA ALA A 5 -1.77 29.79 -16.12
C ALA A 5 -3.22 29.47 -15.67
N GLU A 6 -3.43 29.18 -14.37
CA GLU A 6 -4.74 28.79 -13.83
C GLU A 6 -5.55 29.99 -13.29
N PHE A 7 -5.03 31.20 -13.55
CA PHE A 7 -5.64 32.44 -13.11
C PHE A 7 -6.96 32.71 -13.85
N THR A 8 -8.03 33.01 -13.12
CA THR A 8 -9.39 33.12 -13.67
C THR A 8 -9.68 34.38 -14.47
N GLY A 9 -8.67 35.22 -14.74
CA GLY A 9 -8.80 36.46 -15.51
C GLY A 9 -9.60 37.57 -14.80
N ARG A 10 -10.34 37.27 -13.73
CA ARG A 10 -11.13 38.24 -12.95
C ARG A 10 -10.35 38.67 -11.71
N HIS A 11 -9.58 39.74 -11.85
CA HIS A 11 -8.96 40.45 -10.73
C HIS A 11 -9.29 41.93 -10.88
N VAL A 12 -10.12 42.43 -9.98
CA VAL A 12 -10.52 43.83 -9.92
C VAL A 12 -10.21 44.27 -8.49
N GLY A 13 -9.18 45.12 -8.31
CA GLY A 13 -8.76 45.65 -7.02
C GLY A 13 -7.44 45.07 -6.48
N ASN A 14 -6.96 45.59 -5.36
CA ASN A 14 -5.62 45.30 -4.79
C ASN A 14 -5.52 43.96 -4.02
N GLY A 15 -6.50 43.04 -4.17
CA GLY A 15 -6.56 41.76 -3.44
C GLY A 15 -5.70 40.66 -4.07
N PRO A 16 -5.62 39.46 -3.48
CA PRO A 16 -4.96 38.32 -4.11
C PRO A 16 -5.70 37.87 -5.39
N LYS A 17 -4.94 37.44 -6.41
CA LYS A 17 -5.47 36.89 -7.68
C LYS A 17 -6.38 35.69 -7.42
N GLY A 18 -7.56 35.66 -8.04
CA GLY A 18 -8.52 34.56 -7.90
C GLY A 18 -8.21 33.39 -8.85
N TYR A 19 -8.18 32.17 -8.30
CA TYR A 19 -8.01 30.91 -9.04
C TYR A 19 -9.27 30.04 -8.86
N SER A 20 -9.76 29.39 -9.92
CA SER A 20 -10.94 28.51 -9.85
C SER A 20 -10.57 27.04 -9.72
N ILE A 21 -9.32 26.69 -10.06
CA ILE A 21 -8.91 25.29 -10.20
C ILE A 21 -8.79 24.58 -8.86
N CYS A 22 -8.28 25.25 -7.83
CA CYS A 22 -8.21 24.67 -6.51
C CYS A 22 -9.53 24.93 -5.79
N CYS A 23 -10.25 23.85 -5.48
CA CYS A 23 -11.38 23.85 -4.57
C CYS A 23 -12.59 24.72 -4.95
N THR A 24 -12.77 25.07 -6.22
CA THR A 24 -13.92 25.89 -6.69
C THR A 24 -14.05 27.21 -5.89
N LYS A 25 -12.94 27.95 -5.73
CA LYS A 25 -12.86 29.17 -4.91
C LYS A 25 -13.16 28.92 -3.42
N GLY A 26 -12.72 27.79 -2.88
CA GLY A 26 -12.90 27.43 -1.48
C GLY A 26 -14.26 26.81 -1.14
N LYS A 27 -15.10 26.48 -2.14
CA LYS A 27 -16.32 25.67 -1.90
C LYS A 27 -16.02 24.23 -1.53
N VAL A 28 -14.84 23.73 -1.87
CA VAL A 28 -14.36 22.42 -1.45
C VAL A 28 -13.30 22.62 -0.37
N GLN A 29 -13.57 22.16 0.84
CA GLN A 29 -12.58 22.10 1.89
C GLN A 29 -12.16 20.64 2.02
N LEU A 30 -10.95 20.32 1.54
CA LEU A 30 -10.37 19.01 1.79
C LEU A 30 -9.96 18.94 3.26
N PRO A 31 -10.17 17.81 3.94
CA PRO A 31 -9.60 17.60 5.26
C PRO A 31 -8.07 17.73 5.17
N LEU A 32 -7.46 18.20 6.25
CA LEU A 32 -6.00 18.14 6.37
C LEU A 32 -5.55 16.69 6.28
N LEU A 33 -4.37 16.49 5.69
CA LEU A 33 -3.74 15.17 5.66
C LEU A 33 -3.55 14.69 7.09
N GLN A 34 -3.87 13.42 7.32
CA GLN A 34 -3.55 12.78 8.59
C GLN A 34 -2.03 12.75 8.77
N GLU A 35 -1.59 12.84 10.02
CA GLU A 35 -0.17 12.69 10.34
C GLU A 35 0.28 11.27 9.97
N THR A 36 1.55 11.16 9.54
CA THR A 36 2.11 9.84 9.19
C THR A 36 2.31 9.06 10.49
N PRO A 37 1.90 7.78 10.56
CA PRO A 37 2.15 6.95 11.74
C PRO A 37 3.63 6.98 12.15
N PRO A 38 3.95 7.08 13.46
CA PRO A 38 5.33 7.21 13.94
C PRO A 38 6.28 6.13 13.43
N GLU A 39 5.79 4.89 13.31
CA GLU A 39 6.51 3.73 12.81
C GLU A 39 6.97 3.94 11.37
N LEU A 40 6.03 4.33 10.49
CA LEU A 40 6.33 4.61 9.09
C LEU A 40 7.20 5.87 8.96
N LEU A 41 6.94 6.90 9.76
CA LEU A 41 7.77 8.10 9.77
C LEU A 41 9.24 7.74 10.11
N GLY A 42 9.45 6.89 11.12
CA GLY A 42 10.75 6.32 11.46
C GLY A 42 11.48 5.69 10.28
N ILE A 43 10.76 4.82 9.54
CA ILE A 43 11.27 4.16 8.33
C ILE A 43 11.56 5.18 7.22
N LEU A 44 10.77 6.25 7.08
CA LEU A 44 10.92 7.21 5.98
C LEU A 44 12.03 8.24 6.21
N THR A 45 12.33 8.63 7.46
CA THR A 45 13.18 9.80 7.74
C THR A 45 14.38 9.56 8.66
N TYR A 46 14.33 8.60 9.60
CA TYR A 46 15.29 8.57 10.72
C TYR A 46 16.42 7.55 10.59
N ASN A 47 16.22 6.42 9.91
CA ASN A 47 17.19 5.33 9.88
C ASN A 47 17.82 5.15 8.49
N GLU A 48 19.04 5.64 8.29
CA GLU A 48 19.71 5.62 6.98
C GLU A 48 19.78 4.21 6.34
N ARG A 49 19.89 3.15 7.15
CA ARG A 49 19.90 1.77 6.65
C ARG A 49 18.48 1.30 6.30
N GLN A 50 17.55 1.36 7.26
CA GLN A 50 16.18 0.87 7.03
C GLN A 50 15.46 1.69 5.96
N SER A 51 15.58 3.02 5.97
CA SER A 51 15.03 3.90 4.93
C SER A 51 15.55 3.52 3.55
N ARG A 52 16.87 3.32 3.40
CA ARG A 52 17.46 2.92 2.11
C ARG A 52 16.95 1.55 1.66
N VAL A 53 16.86 0.57 2.56
CA VAL A 53 16.33 -0.76 2.24
C VAL A 53 14.85 -0.66 1.84
N PHE A 54 14.04 0.06 2.61
CA PHE A 54 12.63 0.27 2.34
C PHE A 54 12.41 0.97 1.01
N PHE A 55 13.07 2.10 0.72
CA PHE A 55 12.87 2.82 -0.54
C PHE A 55 13.28 1.99 -1.75
N ASN A 56 14.41 1.28 -1.68
CA ASN A 56 14.87 0.39 -2.75
C ASN A 56 13.87 -0.74 -3.05
N LYS A 57 13.09 -1.16 -2.05
CA LYS A 57 12.20 -2.33 -2.11
C LYS A 57 10.76 -2.03 -1.70
N SER A 58 10.34 -0.78 -1.83
CA SER A 58 9.03 -0.31 -1.36
C SER A 58 7.88 -1.09 -2.01
N HIS A 59 8.04 -1.46 -3.27
CA HIS A 59 7.11 -2.33 -3.99
C HIS A 59 6.98 -3.73 -3.37
N VAL A 60 8.05 -4.30 -2.80
CA VAL A 60 8.02 -5.60 -2.11
C VAL A 60 7.25 -5.48 -0.81
N TYR A 61 7.58 -4.49 0.03
CA TYR A 61 6.87 -4.26 1.30
C TYR A 61 5.39 -3.97 1.08
N ASN A 62 5.05 -3.13 0.10
CA ASN A 62 3.66 -2.87 -0.26
C ASN A 62 2.93 -4.13 -0.78
N ASN A 63 3.66 -5.06 -1.41
CA ASN A 63 3.09 -6.31 -1.89
C ASN A 63 2.85 -7.32 -0.74
N ILE A 64 3.75 -7.38 0.24
CA ILE A 64 3.60 -8.20 1.45
C ILE A 64 2.31 -7.85 2.19
N PHE A 65 2.04 -6.55 2.38
CA PHE A 65 0.87 -6.05 3.10
C PHE A 65 -0.35 -5.77 2.20
N ALA A 66 -0.35 -6.27 0.97
CA ALA A 66 -1.52 -6.15 0.10
C ALA A 66 -2.60 -7.16 0.49
N PHE A 67 -3.83 -6.70 0.69
CA PHE A 67 -4.98 -7.58 0.96
C PHE A 67 -5.40 -8.41 -0.25
N CYS A 68 -5.30 -7.84 -1.45
CA CYS A 68 -5.77 -8.47 -2.67
C CYS A 68 -4.66 -8.53 -3.70
N SER A 69 -4.64 -9.62 -4.46
CA SER A 69 -3.88 -9.68 -5.70
C SER A 69 -4.58 -8.88 -6.81
N PHE A 70 -3.78 -8.40 -7.77
CA PHE A 70 -4.30 -7.81 -8.98
C PHE A 70 -4.70 -8.91 -9.97
N GLY A 71 -5.93 -8.86 -10.48
CA GLY A 71 -6.44 -9.73 -11.52
C GLY A 71 -6.77 -8.95 -12.80
N GLY A 72 -6.45 -9.53 -13.94
CA GLY A 72 -6.74 -8.96 -15.25
C GLY A 72 -6.03 -9.72 -16.37
N THR A 73 -6.40 -9.45 -17.62
CA THR A 73 -5.71 -10.02 -18.78
C THR A 73 -4.46 -9.21 -19.08
N ILE A 74 -3.31 -9.80 -18.74
CA ILE A 74 -1.99 -9.21 -18.92
C ILE A 74 -1.50 -9.54 -20.32
N ASP A 75 -0.99 -8.52 -21.00
CA ASP A 75 -0.35 -8.66 -22.30
C ASP A 75 1.15 -8.49 -22.17
N ASP A 76 1.86 -9.62 -22.09
CA ASP A 76 3.32 -9.67 -21.95
C ASP A 76 4.07 -9.33 -23.25
N SER A 77 3.37 -9.13 -24.38
CA SER A 77 4.01 -8.92 -25.68
C SER A 77 4.64 -7.53 -25.85
N VAL A 78 4.41 -6.61 -24.91
CA VAL A 78 4.88 -5.21 -24.99
C VAL A 78 6.35 -5.01 -24.65
N ASN A 79 6.94 -5.90 -23.83
CA ASN A 79 8.31 -5.76 -23.34
C ASN A 79 9.35 -6.41 -24.27
N LYS A 80 9.33 -6.06 -25.56
CA LYS A 80 10.24 -6.64 -26.59
C LYS A 80 11.49 -5.79 -26.87
N GLY A 81 11.60 -4.60 -26.28
CA GLY A 81 12.69 -3.65 -26.50
C GLY A 81 13.60 -3.47 -25.30
N LYS A 82 14.62 -2.61 -25.44
CA LYS A 82 15.53 -2.20 -24.34
C LYS A 82 14.96 -1.07 -23.46
N GLY A 83 13.67 -0.76 -23.60
CA GLY A 83 13.02 0.29 -22.82
C GLY A 83 12.74 -0.15 -21.38
N PRO A 84 12.35 0.80 -20.51
CA PRO A 84 11.83 0.47 -19.19
C PRO A 84 10.67 -0.51 -19.28
N TYR A 85 10.55 -1.41 -18.30
CA TYR A 85 9.45 -2.38 -18.24
C TYR A 85 8.10 -1.65 -18.18
N VAL A 86 7.17 -2.07 -19.04
CA VAL A 86 5.81 -1.55 -19.10
C VAL A 86 4.83 -2.69 -18.98
N PHE A 87 3.75 -2.51 -18.26
CA PHE A 87 2.71 -3.51 -18.08
C PHE A 87 1.46 -3.11 -18.85
N ARG A 88 0.99 -3.96 -19.79
CA ARG A 88 -0.24 -3.73 -20.56
C ARG A 88 -1.33 -4.65 -20.04
N VAL A 89 -2.48 -4.07 -19.71
CA VAL A 89 -3.69 -4.81 -19.29
C VAL A 89 -4.83 -4.44 -20.21
N SER A 90 -5.66 -5.43 -20.53
CA SER A 90 -6.86 -5.25 -21.34
C SER A 90 -8.07 -5.91 -20.68
N GLY A 91 -9.27 -5.44 -21.05
CA GLY A 91 -10.52 -5.95 -20.50
C GLY A 91 -10.82 -5.46 -19.07
N GLN A 92 -11.43 -6.32 -18.27
CA GLN A 92 -11.84 -6.01 -16.91
C GLN A 92 -10.71 -6.30 -15.92
N THR A 93 -10.38 -5.32 -15.08
CA THR A 93 -9.52 -5.51 -13.91
C THR A 93 -10.35 -5.81 -12.68
N TYR A 94 -9.81 -6.61 -11.77
CA TYR A 94 -10.46 -6.95 -10.51
C TYR A 94 -9.43 -7.17 -9.40
N HIS A 95 -9.87 -7.02 -8.17
CA HIS A 95 -9.10 -7.41 -6.99
C HIS A 95 -9.45 -8.85 -6.63
N ASN A 96 -8.46 -9.74 -6.69
CA ASN A 96 -8.65 -11.13 -6.34
C ASN A 96 -8.20 -11.37 -4.90
N PHE A 97 -9.20 -11.56 -4.04
CA PHE A 97 -9.06 -11.78 -2.60
C PHE A 97 -8.73 -13.24 -2.26
N GLY A 98 -9.19 -14.20 -3.07
CA GLY A 98 -9.00 -15.63 -2.81
C GLY A 98 -9.82 -16.18 -1.64
N SER A 99 -9.47 -17.38 -1.17
CA SER A 99 -10.03 -17.99 0.04
C SER A 99 -9.41 -17.38 1.30
N LEU A 100 -10.13 -17.46 2.42
CA LEU A 100 -9.65 -16.94 3.70
C LEU A 100 -8.42 -17.71 4.23
N MET A 101 -8.42 -19.03 4.08
CA MET A 101 -7.30 -19.90 4.41
C MET A 101 -6.60 -20.38 3.14
N PRO A 102 -5.27 -20.64 3.21
CA PRO A 102 -4.58 -21.28 2.10
C PRO A 102 -5.17 -22.68 1.83
N PRO A 103 -5.28 -23.10 0.55
CA PRO A 103 -5.57 -24.49 0.23
C PRO A 103 -4.51 -25.44 0.82
N ASP A 104 -4.88 -26.70 1.03
CA ASP A 104 -3.98 -27.70 1.62
C ASP A 104 -2.61 -27.76 0.90
N GLY A 105 -1.54 -27.68 1.70
CA GLY A 105 -0.15 -27.69 1.21
C GLY A 105 0.29 -26.41 0.48
N CYS A 106 -0.56 -25.39 0.39
CA CYS A 106 -0.20 -24.11 -0.21
C CYS A 106 0.29 -23.10 0.83
N PHE A 107 1.24 -22.26 0.42
CA PHE A 107 1.73 -21.16 1.24
C PHE A 107 0.72 -20.00 1.27
N PRO A 108 0.47 -19.36 2.44
CA PRO A 108 -0.47 -18.25 2.57
C PRO A 108 -0.04 -17.00 1.78
N LYS A 109 -1.02 -16.27 1.24
CA LYS A 109 -0.79 -15.09 0.39
C LYS A 109 -1.79 -13.97 0.67
N PHE A 110 -1.35 -12.73 0.51
CA PHE A 110 -2.20 -11.53 0.61
C PHE A 110 -3.01 -11.51 1.91
N ALA A 111 -4.34 -11.33 1.84
CA ALA A 111 -5.28 -11.41 2.95
C ALA A 111 -5.05 -12.59 3.91
N GLN A 112 -4.64 -13.76 3.41
CA GLN A 112 -4.41 -14.96 4.22
C GLN A 112 -3.27 -14.77 5.22
N LEU A 113 -2.30 -13.88 4.95
CA LEU A 113 -1.19 -13.59 5.86
C LEU A 113 -1.66 -12.96 7.18
N TYR A 114 -2.84 -12.31 7.19
CA TYR A 114 -3.43 -11.73 8.41
C TYR A 114 -4.17 -12.76 9.27
N MET A 115 -4.33 -14.00 8.80
CA MET A 115 -4.89 -15.12 9.58
C MET A 115 -3.88 -15.74 10.55
N TYR A 116 -2.63 -15.25 10.55
CA TYR A 116 -1.55 -15.68 11.44
C TYR A 116 -1.18 -14.56 12.41
N ASP A 117 -0.48 -14.88 13.50
CA ASP A 117 0.08 -13.88 14.42
C ASP A 117 1.49 -14.20 14.92
N GLY A 118 2.02 -13.25 15.69
CA GLY A 118 3.34 -13.35 16.30
C GLY A 118 4.43 -13.61 15.27
N GLN A 119 5.34 -14.51 15.63
CA GLN A 119 6.48 -14.85 14.80
C GLN A 119 6.07 -15.57 13.51
N GLU A 120 5.00 -16.38 13.54
CA GLU A 120 4.54 -17.13 12.37
C GLU A 120 4.07 -16.18 11.26
N ALA A 121 3.35 -15.10 11.62
CA ALA A 121 2.96 -14.07 10.66
C ALA A 121 4.17 -13.40 9.99
N THR A 122 5.16 -12.98 10.79
CA THR A 122 6.40 -12.37 10.29
C THR A 122 7.15 -13.33 9.37
N ASP A 123 7.31 -14.59 9.78
CA ASP A 123 8.01 -15.62 9.00
C ASP A 123 7.28 -15.85 7.67
N HIS A 124 5.95 -15.91 7.68
CA HIS A 124 5.16 -16.03 6.47
C HIS A 124 5.32 -14.81 5.54
N GLN A 125 5.30 -13.61 6.09
CA GLN A 125 5.43 -12.35 5.35
C GLN A 125 6.82 -12.16 4.72
N VAL A 126 7.89 -12.51 5.44
CA VAL A 126 9.27 -12.46 4.92
C VAL A 126 9.48 -13.51 3.81
N THR A 127 8.79 -14.64 3.92
CA THR A 127 8.90 -15.79 3.02
C THR A 127 8.03 -15.66 1.76
N PHE A 128 6.96 -14.85 1.83
CA PHE A 128 5.97 -14.66 0.77
C PHE A 128 6.55 -14.15 -0.57
N PRO A 129 7.42 -13.11 -0.58
CA PRO A 129 8.07 -12.68 -1.81
C PRO A 129 8.97 -13.76 -2.40
N ARG A 130 8.95 -13.90 -3.74
CA ARG A 130 9.80 -14.87 -4.44
C ARG A 130 11.31 -14.61 -4.25
N ASN A 131 11.72 -13.36 -4.04
CA ASN A 131 13.11 -12.97 -3.76
C ASN A 131 13.25 -12.64 -2.28
N ARG A 132 13.68 -13.62 -1.48
CA ARG A 132 13.77 -13.53 -0.02
C ARG A 132 15.02 -12.85 0.50
N ASP A 133 16.11 -12.89 -0.26
CA ASP A 133 17.48 -12.48 0.16
C ASP A 133 17.62 -11.01 0.56
N ASP A 134 16.51 -10.29 0.57
CA ASP A 134 16.45 -8.85 0.46
C ASP A 134 15.34 -8.22 1.31
N VAL A 135 14.51 -9.02 2.00
CA VAL A 135 13.47 -8.50 2.90
C VAL A 135 14.03 -8.38 4.31
N ASP A 136 14.09 -7.17 4.85
CA ASP A 136 14.48 -6.92 6.24
C ASP A 136 13.29 -7.22 7.19
N PRO A 137 13.37 -8.24 8.06
CA PRO A 137 12.29 -8.61 8.97
C PRO A 137 11.92 -7.49 9.94
N SER A 138 12.87 -6.65 10.34
CA SER A 138 12.60 -5.55 11.27
C SER A 138 11.65 -4.49 10.67
N ILE A 139 11.73 -4.29 9.35
CA ILE A 139 10.81 -3.40 8.62
C ILE A 139 9.43 -4.06 8.54
N VAL A 140 9.36 -5.37 8.30
CA VAL A 140 8.11 -6.14 8.27
C VAL A 140 7.38 -6.02 9.61
N GLU A 141 8.06 -6.32 10.72
CA GLU A 141 7.49 -6.22 12.07
C GLU A 141 7.00 -4.80 12.38
N THR A 142 7.79 -3.78 12.03
CA THR A 142 7.43 -2.37 12.23
C THR A 142 6.15 -2.00 11.47
N LEU A 143 6.06 -2.39 10.19
CA LEU A 143 4.87 -2.13 9.36
C LEU A 143 3.65 -2.95 9.81
N GLN A 144 3.86 -4.19 10.25
CA GLN A 144 2.79 -5.02 10.78
C GLN A 144 2.19 -4.39 12.04
N ASN A 145 3.03 -3.99 13.00
CA ASN A 145 2.58 -3.34 14.23
C ASN A 145 1.79 -2.05 13.95
N MET A 146 2.29 -1.22 13.01
CA MET A 146 1.59 -0.02 12.56
C MET A 146 0.20 -0.36 12.01
N LEU A 147 0.12 -1.35 11.11
CA LEU A 147 -1.15 -1.73 10.49
C LEU A 147 -2.12 -2.35 11.50
N GLU A 148 -1.65 -3.11 12.49
CA GLU A 148 -2.50 -3.64 13.56
C GLU A 148 -3.11 -2.55 14.44
N CYS A 149 -2.42 -1.42 14.62
CA CYS A 149 -2.90 -0.27 15.39
C CYS A 149 -3.86 0.62 14.58
N ASP A 150 -3.51 0.91 13.32
CA ASP A 150 -4.15 2.00 12.56
C ASP A 150 -5.09 1.52 11.45
N ASN A 151 -4.95 0.27 10.97
CA ASN A 151 -5.70 -0.21 9.82
C ASN A 151 -6.95 -1.00 10.23
N CYS A 152 -8.12 -0.44 9.94
CA CYS A 152 -9.41 -1.06 10.28
C CYS A 152 -9.62 -2.43 9.63
N LEU A 153 -9.07 -2.70 8.44
CA LEU A 153 -9.18 -4.00 7.77
C LEU A 153 -8.36 -5.05 8.51
N VAL A 154 -7.16 -4.71 8.96
CA VAL A 154 -6.35 -5.61 9.79
C VAL A 154 -7.09 -5.94 11.09
N GLY A 155 -7.74 -4.94 11.69
CA GLY A 155 -8.62 -5.15 12.84
C GLY A 155 -9.76 -6.15 12.58
N ILE A 156 -10.42 -6.08 11.41
CA ILE A 156 -11.46 -7.04 11.01
C ILE A 156 -10.87 -8.44 10.87
N PHE A 157 -9.73 -8.59 10.20
CA PHE A 157 -9.08 -9.90 10.02
C PHE A 157 -8.62 -10.52 11.34
N LYS A 158 -8.13 -9.69 12.27
CA LYS A 158 -7.82 -10.13 13.63
C LYS A 158 -9.06 -10.70 14.32
N GLN A 159 -10.22 -10.06 14.19
CA GLN A 159 -11.47 -10.60 14.73
C GLN A 159 -11.90 -11.90 14.05
N VAL A 160 -11.74 -11.99 12.73
CA VAL A 160 -12.05 -13.21 11.96
C VAL A 160 -11.16 -14.37 12.42
N ARG A 161 -9.86 -14.13 12.57
CA ARG A 161 -8.89 -15.11 13.10
C ARG A 161 -9.29 -15.63 14.47
N LEU A 162 -9.60 -14.73 15.41
CA LEU A 162 -10.02 -15.12 16.76
C LEU A 162 -11.25 -16.04 16.73
N ARG A 163 -12.28 -15.66 15.96
CA ARG A 163 -13.50 -16.48 15.82
C ARG A 163 -13.25 -17.81 15.12
N PHE A 164 -12.29 -17.86 14.21
CA PHE A 164 -11.93 -19.10 13.51
C PHE A 164 -11.26 -20.08 14.49
N ASN A 165 -10.31 -19.60 15.28
CA ASN A 165 -9.61 -20.41 16.28
C ASN A 165 -10.53 -20.87 17.43
N ASP A 166 -11.56 -20.09 17.79
CA ASP A 166 -12.56 -20.47 18.80
C ASP A 166 -13.51 -21.59 18.31
N ALA A 167 -13.60 -21.81 17.00
CA ALA A 167 -14.52 -22.77 16.39
C ALA A 167 -13.88 -24.16 16.13
N GLU A 168 -12.56 -24.28 16.29
CA GLU A 168 -11.81 -25.56 16.26
C GLU A 168 -11.65 -26.16 17.67
#